data_AF-A0A1I0KYI8-F1
#
_entry.id   AF-A0A1I0KYI8-F1
#
_cell.length_a   1.000
_cell.length_b   1.000
_cell.length_c   1.000
_cell.angle_alpha   90.00
_cell.angle_beta   90.00
_cell.angle_gamma   90.00
#
_symmetry.space_group_name_H-M   'P 1'
#
loop_
_entity.id
_entity.type
_entity.pdbx_description
1 polymer ?
#
loop_
_entity_poly.entity_id
_entity_poly.type
_entity_poly.pdbx_seq_one_letter_code
_entity_poly.pdbx_strand_id
1 'polypeptide(L)'
;MWIAVAVPAAVVVGIVVWWLRRDRPAGTETDGPGFAAGRAPEREPGLTPEADAAFVEGLGAYDATGEALRPDWGRDVLAVDGTPPRLISLRLLADGFAALGEAALHDPQGAVAGLMAEYAAAERPGVLHLRAEWPADEVDGMDRTAFAEAVRAVVCPPDAAGVEGFADGASLIVSVTVTEPPAGRNTLMLDLGRVLDLYAEAREKRPDATPEEALREIVPGMLAAGGPGLTWVRPPTEQERQMVTTACAPPPA
;
A
#
# COMPACT_ATOMS: atom_id res chain seq x y z
N MET A 1 27.65 18.07 40.05
CA MET A 1 28.47 16.94 39.54
C MET A 1 28.02 15.72 40.34
N TRP A 2 27.17 14.78 39.92
CA TRP A 2 26.62 14.32 38.64
C TRP A 2 25.10 14.08 38.81
N ILE A 3 24.27 14.41 37.82
CA ILE A 3 22.85 13.98 37.80
C ILE A 3 22.84 12.64 37.08
N ALA A 4 22.59 11.57 37.83
CA ALA A 4 22.35 10.24 37.26
C ALA A 4 20.97 10.23 36.60
N VAL A 5 20.94 10.47 35.29
CA VAL A 5 19.75 10.25 34.46
C VAL A 5 19.69 8.75 34.21
N ALA A 6 18.91 8.06 35.03
CA ALA A 6 18.56 6.67 34.81
C ALA A 6 17.08 6.61 34.40
N VAL A 7 16.87 5.90 33.27
CA VAL A 7 15.60 5.35 32.75
C VAL A 7 14.83 6.32 31.83
N PRO A 8 14.40 5.89 30.61
CA PRO A 8 13.94 4.52 30.32
C PRO A 8 14.41 3.88 29.00
N ALA A 9 15.20 2.82 29.10
CA ALA A 9 15.19 1.74 28.11
C ALA A 9 13.86 0.94 28.17
N ALA A 10 13.09 1.05 29.25
CA ALA A 10 11.83 0.34 29.45
C ALA A 10 10.65 0.89 28.61
N VAL A 11 10.66 2.17 28.23
CA VAL A 11 9.59 2.78 27.43
C VAL A 11 9.71 2.37 25.96
N VAL A 12 10.94 2.30 25.43
CA VAL A 12 11.18 1.86 24.04
C VAL A 12 10.84 0.38 23.87
N VAL A 13 11.18 -0.48 24.84
CA VAL A 13 10.76 -1.89 24.83
C VAL A 13 9.24 -2.01 25.02
N GLY A 14 8.63 -1.14 25.84
CA GLY A 14 7.18 -1.09 26.01
C GLY A 14 6.41 -0.77 24.73
N ILE A 15 6.93 0.13 23.89
CA ILE A 15 6.29 0.54 22.62
C ILE A 15 6.44 -0.55 21.54
N VAL A 16 7.61 -1.17 21.42
CA VAL A 16 7.84 -2.27 20.46
C VAL A 16 7.04 -3.52 20.84
N VAL A 17 6.95 -3.84 22.14
CA VAL A 17 6.13 -4.96 22.64
C VAL A 17 4.63 -4.65 22.56
N TRP A 18 4.20 -3.40 22.73
CA TRP A 18 2.80 -3.01 22.59
C TRP A 18 2.32 -3.09 21.12
N TRP A 19 3.18 -2.77 20.16
CA TRP A 19 2.90 -2.93 18.73
C TRP A 19 2.81 -4.43 18.34
N LEU A 20 3.74 -5.27 18.81
CA LEU A 20 3.71 -6.73 18.60
C LEU A 20 2.51 -7.44 19.26
N ARG A 21 1.87 -6.82 20.27
CA ARG A 21 0.77 -7.44 21.02
C ARG A 21 -0.61 -7.01 20.54
N ARG A 22 -0.73 -6.06 19.62
CA ARG A 22 -2.03 -5.50 19.24
C ARG A 22 -2.87 -6.34 18.27
N ASP A 23 -2.31 -7.40 17.67
CA ASP A 23 -3.07 -8.33 16.80
C ASP A 23 -3.01 -9.82 17.20
N ARG A 24 -2.87 -10.14 18.50
CA ARG A 24 -3.24 -11.48 18.99
C ARG A 24 -4.33 -11.41 20.04
N PRO A 25 -5.62 -11.40 19.65
CA PRO A 25 -6.65 -11.85 20.57
C PRO A 25 -6.38 -13.32 20.91
N ALA A 26 -6.12 -13.58 22.19
CA ALA A 26 -6.13 -14.92 22.72
C ALA A 26 -7.55 -15.47 22.56
N GLY A 27 -7.74 -16.42 21.63
CA GLY A 27 -8.95 -17.24 21.56
C GLY A 27 -10.09 -16.73 20.70
N THR A 28 -9.82 -16.16 19.53
CA THR A 28 -10.83 -16.03 18.46
C THR A 28 -10.32 -16.74 17.23
N GLU A 29 -11.14 -17.67 16.70
CA GLU A 29 -11.00 -18.19 15.35
C GLU A 29 -10.67 -17.04 14.39
N THR A 30 -9.59 -17.20 13.63
CA THR A 30 -9.12 -16.28 12.61
C THR A 30 -10.16 -16.21 11.48
N ASP A 31 -11.16 -15.34 11.65
CA ASP A 31 -12.11 -14.92 10.63
C ASP A 31 -11.57 -13.72 9.80
N GLY A 32 -10.25 -13.69 9.59
CA GLY A 32 -9.64 -12.91 8.50
C GLY A 32 -9.56 -13.80 7.26
N PRO A 33 -9.66 -13.26 6.02
CA PRO A 33 -9.48 -14.07 4.82
C PRO A 33 -8.00 -14.50 4.71
N GLY A 34 -7.64 -15.61 5.34
CA GLY A 34 -6.33 -16.23 5.18
C GLY A 34 -6.10 -16.74 3.76
N PHE A 35 -4.97 -17.39 3.53
CA PHE A 35 -4.60 -18.05 2.25
C PHE A 35 -5.44 -19.31 1.95
N ALA A 36 -6.74 -19.27 2.21
CA ALA A 36 -7.64 -20.38 1.89
C ALA A 36 -7.84 -20.46 0.37
N ALA A 37 -7.31 -21.54 -0.22
CA ALA A 37 -7.52 -21.90 -1.62
C ALA A 37 -9.04 -21.94 -1.92
N GLY A 38 -9.54 -20.97 -2.70
CA GLY A 38 -10.95 -20.87 -3.06
C GLY A 38 -11.66 -19.54 -2.72
N ARG A 39 -10.94 -18.56 -2.15
CA ARG A 39 -11.49 -17.21 -1.86
C ARG A 39 -10.81 -16.04 -2.56
N ALA A 40 -9.89 -16.28 -3.50
CA ALA A 40 -9.52 -15.22 -4.42
C ALA A 40 -10.79 -14.87 -5.24
N PRO A 41 -11.30 -13.62 -5.20
CA PRO A 41 -12.32 -13.19 -6.15
C PRO A 41 -11.80 -13.44 -7.56
N GLU A 42 -12.71 -13.56 -8.55
CA GLU A 42 -12.38 -13.81 -9.97
C GLU A 42 -11.24 -12.90 -10.44
N ARG A 43 -10.00 -13.36 -10.27
CA ARG A 43 -8.82 -12.68 -10.77
C ARG A 43 -8.84 -12.82 -12.26
N GLU A 44 -8.50 -11.73 -12.95
CA GLU A 44 -8.20 -11.83 -14.37
C GLU A 44 -7.14 -12.90 -14.59
N PRO A 45 -7.35 -13.82 -15.56
CA PRO A 45 -6.58 -15.04 -15.66
C PRO A 45 -5.12 -14.74 -16.07
N GLY A 46 -4.22 -14.76 -15.10
CA GLY A 46 -2.76 -14.77 -15.31
C GLY A 46 -2.14 -16.15 -15.07
N LEU A 47 -2.74 -16.94 -14.17
CA LEU A 47 -2.29 -18.28 -13.79
C LEU A 47 -3.29 -19.35 -14.24
N THR A 48 -2.79 -20.56 -14.52
CA THR A 48 -3.66 -21.74 -14.60
C THR A 48 -4.21 -22.05 -13.20
N PRO A 49 -5.36 -22.76 -13.08
CA PRO A 49 -5.90 -23.10 -11.77
C PRO A 49 -4.91 -23.86 -10.86
N GLU A 50 -4.06 -24.71 -11.45
CA GLU A 50 -3.00 -25.43 -10.75
C GLU A 50 -1.89 -24.48 -10.26
N ALA A 51 -1.44 -23.57 -11.11
CA ALA A 51 -0.42 -22.60 -10.74
C ALA A 51 -0.92 -21.58 -9.70
N ASP A 52 -2.20 -21.20 -9.76
CA ASP A 52 -2.83 -20.34 -8.75
C ASP A 52 -2.88 -21.04 -7.38
N ALA A 53 -3.28 -22.32 -7.36
CA ALA A 53 -3.28 -23.11 -6.13
C ALA A 53 -1.87 -23.24 -5.53
N ALA A 54 -0.87 -23.57 -6.36
CA ALA A 54 0.53 -23.65 -5.94
C ALA A 54 1.05 -22.29 -5.43
N PHE A 55 0.72 -21.19 -6.11
CA PHE A 55 1.10 -19.85 -5.70
C PHE A 55 0.53 -19.46 -4.32
N VAL A 56 -0.76 -19.71 -4.10
CA VAL A 56 -1.41 -19.46 -2.80
C VAL A 56 -0.83 -20.35 -1.70
N GLU A 57 -0.54 -21.62 -1.99
CA GLU A 57 0.17 -22.52 -1.07
C GLU A 57 1.56 -21.99 -0.72
N GLY A 58 2.33 -21.54 -1.71
CA GLY A 58 3.65 -20.94 -1.51
C GLY A 58 3.60 -19.70 -0.62
N LEU A 59 2.61 -18.81 -0.80
CA LEU A 59 2.40 -17.64 0.07
C LEU A 59 2.07 -18.06 1.51
N GLY A 60 1.19 -19.04 1.69
CA GLY A 60 0.85 -19.57 3.02
C GLY A 60 2.04 -20.23 3.72
N ALA A 61 2.86 -20.98 2.97
CA ALA A 61 4.08 -21.59 3.48
C ALA A 61 5.14 -20.55 3.86
N TYR A 62 5.26 -19.47 3.08
CA TYR A 62 6.13 -18.34 3.39
C TYR A 62 5.68 -17.60 4.66
N ASP A 63 4.40 -17.27 4.78
CA ASP A 63 3.82 -16.62 5.98
C ASP A 63 4.06 -17.45 7.27
N ALA A 64 3.92 -18.77 7.17
CA ALA A 64 4.19 -19.69 8.27
C ALA A 64 5.64 -19.65 8.80
N THR A 65 6.59 -19.10 8.05
CA THR A 65 7.97 -18.91 8.51
C THR A 65 8.13 -17.73 9.49
N GLY A 66 7.09 -16.93 9.69
CA GLY A 66 7.05 -15.81 10.64
C GLY A 66 7.09 -14.42 9.99
N GLU A 67 7.09 -14.36 8.67
CA GLU A 67 6.91 -13.13 7.89
C GLU A 67 5.42 -12.82 7.85
N ALA A 68 4.95 -11.80 8.57
CA ALA A 68 3.52 -11.51 8.65
C ALA A 68 3.01 -10.94 7.32
N LEU A 69 2.39 -11.82 6.53
CA LEU A 69 1.77 -11.50 5.26
C LEU A 69 0.27 -11.29 5.43
N ARG A 70 -0.25 -10.20 4.86
CA ARG A 70 -1.67 -9.84 4.91
C ARG A 70 -2.20 -9.59 3.49
N PRO A 71 -2.78 -10.59 2.83
CA PRO A 71 -3.33 -10.41 1.50
C PRO A 71 -4.65 -9.62 1.53
N ASP A 72 -4.74 -8.60 0.69
CA ASP A 72 -5.98 -7.91 0.33
C ASP A 72 -6.35 -8.31 -1.09
N TRP A 73 -7.12 -9.39 -1.20
CA TRP A 73 -7.59 -9.92 -2.47
C TRP A 73 -8.57 -8.98 -3.19
N GLY A 74 -9.22 -8.06 -2.47
CA GLY A 74 -10.14 -7.09 -3.06
C GLY A 74 -9.42 -5.99 -3.82
N ARG A 75 -8.18 -5.68 -3.42
CA ARG A 75 -7.31 -4.69 -4.06
C ARG A 75 -6.15 -5.34 -4.85
N ASP A 76 -6.02 -6.66 -4.82
CA ASP A 76 -4.90 -7.40 -5.40
C ASP A 76 -3.52 -6.96 -4.87
N VAL A 77 -3.43 -6.76 -3.56
CA VAL A 77 -2.22 -6.31 -2.87
C VAL A 77 -1.88 -7.23 -1.70
N LEU A 78 -0.60 -7.48 -1.50
CA LEU A 78 -0.03 -8.16 -0.35
C LEU A 78 0.65 -7.13 0.54
N ALA A 79 0.12 -6.92 1.75
CA ALA A 79 0.83 -6.18 2.77
C ALA A 79 1.86 -7.10 3.43
N VAL A 80 3.10 -6.62 3.52
CA VAL A 80 4.24 -7.33 4.13
C VAL A 80 4.70 -6.51 5.31
N ASP A 81 4.55 -7.06 6.50
CA ASP A 81 5.05 -6.42 7.71
C ASP A 81 6.58 -6.49 7.73
N GLY A 82 7.22 -5.37 8.07
CA GLY A 82 8.67 -5.26 8.02
C GLY A 82 9.11 -3.83 8.33
N THR A 83 10.41 -3.56 8.20
CA THR A 83 10.95 -2.21 8.33
C THR A 83 11.79 -1.88 7.09
N PRO A 84 11.27 -1.09 6.13
CA PRO A 84 9.93 -0.49 6.11
C PRO A 84 8.81 -1.53 5.83
N PRO A 85 7.55 -1.26 6.24
CA PRO A 85 6.38 -2.00 5.75
C PRO A 85 6.24 -1.82 4.24
N ARG A 86 5.67 -2.82 3.56
CA ARG A 86 5.58 -2.82 2.08
C ARG A 86 4.22 -3.27 1.61
N LEU A 87 3.80 -2.74 0.46
CA LEU A 87 2.69 -3.25 -0.33
C LEU A 87 3.24 -3.79 -1.65
N ILE A 88 2.93 -5.05 -1.95
CA ILE A 88 3.36 -5.73 -3.18
C ILE A 88 2.12 -6.13 -3.95
N SER A 89 2.06 -5.81 -5.24
CA SER A 89 1.02 -6.29 -6.14
C SER A 89 1.02 -7.82 -6.17
N LEU A 90 -0.13 -8.41 -5.83
CA LEU A 90 -0.29 -9.87 -5.93
C LEU A 90 -0.21 -10.32 -7.39
N ARG A 91 -0.54 -9.43 -8.34
CA ARG A 91 -0.39 -9.70 -9.78
C ARG A 91 1.07 -9.72 -10.22
N LEU A 92 1.89 -8.80 -9.72
CA LEU A 92 3.33 -8.83 -9.97
C LEU A 92 3.96 -10.15 -9.48
N LEU A 93 3.57 -10.59 -8.28
CA LEU A 93 4.02 -11.88 -7.72
C LEU A 93 3.52 -13.06 -8.55
N ALA A 94 2.24 -13.06 -8.95
CA ALA A 94 1.65 -14.11 -9.78
C ALA A 94 2.32 -14.20 -11.15
N ASP A 95 2.58 -13.08 -11.82
CA ASP A 95 3.27 -13.03 -13.11
C ASP A 95 4.71 -13.54 -12.99
N GLY A 96 5.41 -13.17 -11.92
CA GLY A 96 6.74 -13.69 -11.60
C GLY A 96 6.72 -15.20 -11.35
N PHE A 97 5.74 -15.69 -10.60
CA PHE A 97 5.55 -17.12 -10.35
C PHE A 97 5.25 -17.89 -11.64
N ALA A 98 4.39 -17.35 -12.50
CA ALA A 98 4.08 -17.91 -13.81
C ALA A 98 5.34 -18.03 -14.69
N ALA A 99 6.19 -17.00 -14.68
CA ALA A 99 7.41 -16.95 -15.47
C ALA A 99 8.45 -18.01 -15.06
N LEU A 100 8.41 -18.47 -13.81
CA LEU A 100 9.24 -19.58 -13.31
C LEU A 100 8.74 -20.95 -13.79
N GLY A 101 7.48 -21.06 -14.23
CA GLY A 101 6.90 -22.26 -14.82
C GLY A 101 6.93 -23.49 -13.91
N GLU A 102 7.28 -24.65 -14.47
CA GLU A 102 7.32 -25.94 -13.76
C GLU A 102 8.21 -25.93 -12.51
N ALA A 103 9.26 -25.11 -12.47
CA ALA A 103 10.11 -25.01 -11.29
C ALA A 103 9.34 -24.47 -10.07
N ALA A 104 8.44 -23.51 -10.29
CA ALA A 104 7.60 -22.95 -9.24
C ALA A 104 6.48 -23.92 -8.82
N LEU A 105 6.00 -24.79 -9.70
CA LEU A 105 5.06 -25.85 -9.34
C LEU A 105 5.73 -26.94 -8.48
N HIS A 106 7.00 -27.23 -8.73
CA HIS A 106 7.74 -28.24 -7.99
C HIS A 106 8.17 -27.76 -6.59
N ASP A 107 8.53 -26.48 -6.45
CA ASP A 107 8.87 -25.84 -5.18
C ASP A 107 8.19 -24.46 -5.05
N PRO A 108 6.89 -24.44 -4.70
CA PRO A 108 6.14 -23.18 -4.63
C PRO A 108 6.64 -22.25 -3.51
N GLN A 109 7.06 -22.82 -2.38
CA GLN A 109 7.59 -22.05 -1.26
C GLN A 109 8.91 -21.37 -1.63
N GLY A 110 9.86 -22.11 -2.22
CA GLY A 110 11.14 -21.54 -2.67
C GLY A 110 10.97 -20.49 -3.74
N ALA A 111 10.04 -20.70 -4.69
CA ALA A 111 9.71 -19.73 -5.73
C ALA A 111 9.16 -18.42 -5.14
N VAL A 112 8.16 -18.50 -4.25
CA VAL A 112 7.61 -17.32 -3.56
C VAL A 112 8.69 -16.62 -2.73
N ALA A 113 9.50 -17.35 -1.97
CA ALA A 113 10.57 -16.77 -1.17
C ALA A 113 11.59 -16.00 -2.04
N GLY A 114 11.97 -16.55 -3.19
CA GLY A 114 12.86 -15.90 -4.14
C GLY A 114 12.26 -14.62 -4.72
N LEU A 115 10.99 -14.66 -5.14
CA LEU A 115 10.26 -13.49 -5.65
C LEU A 115 10.10 -12.40 -4.58
N MET A 116 9.77 -12.79 -3.35
CA MET A 116 9.66 -11.86 -2.22
C MET A 116 10.99 -11.18 -1.93
N ALA A 117 12.09 -11.94 -1.88
CA ALA A 117 13.43 -11.40 -1.68
C ALA A 117 13.85 -10.42 -2.79
N GLU A 118 13.51 -10.73 -4.05
CA GLU A 118 13.80 -9.86 -5.19
C GLU A 118 12.93 -8.59 -5.18
N TYR A 119 11.62 -8.74 -5.09
CA TYR A 119 10.67 -7.64 -5.28
C TYR A 119 10.60 -6.73 -4.06
N ALA A 120 10.78 -7.24 -2.84
CA ALA A 120 10.78 -6.40 -1.63
C ALA A 120 12.07 -5.59 -1.43
N ALA A 121 13.09 -5.78 -2.28
CA ALA A 121 14.39 -5.13 -2.12
C ALA A 121 14.36 -3.63 -2.47
N ALA A 122 13.49 -3.20 -3.38
CA ALA A 122 13.42 -1.83 -3.85
C ALA A 122 12.02 -1.45 -4.33
N GLU A 123 11.67 -0.17 -4.18
CA GLU A 123 10.49 0.39 -4.83
C GLU A 123 10.59 0.25 -6.35
N ARG A 124 9.50 -0.23 -6.95
CA ARG A 124 9.36 -0.47 -8.39
C ARG A 124 7.88 -0.53 -8.76
N PRO A 125 7.52 -0.52 -10.05
CA PRO A 125 6.13 -0.74 -10.45
C PRO A 125 5.60 -2.04 -9.84
N GLY A 126 4.51 -1.93 -9.07
CA GLY A 126 3.91 -3.02 -8.29
C GLY A 126 4.45 -3.19 -6.87
N VAL A 127 5.42 -2.39 -6.40
CA VAL A 127 5.97 -2.45 -5.04
C VAL A 127 6.09 -1.05 -4.45
N LEU A 128 5.39 -0.82 -3.33
CA LEU A 128 5.43 0.42 -2.57
C LEU A 128 6.04 0.17 -1.19
N HIS A 129 7.05 0.95 -0.82
CA HIS A 129 7.54 0.99 0.55
C HIS A 129 6.80 2.07 1.30
N LEU A 130 6.19 1.70 2.42
CA LEU A 130 5.44 2.64 3.25
C LEU A 130 6.35 3.20 4.32
N ARG A 131 6.13 4.47 4.65
CA ARG A 131 6.73 5.03 5.85
C ARG A 131 6.14 4.37 7.09
N ALA A 132 7.01 3.83 7.95
CA ALA A 132 6.58 3.16 9.18
C ALA A 132 6.03 4.14 10.24
N GLU A 133 6.47 5.40 10.20
CA GLU A 133 6.23 6.38 11.26
C GLU A 133 5.37 7.54 10.77
N TRP A 134 4.29 7.80 11.50
CA TRP A 134 3.47 9.00 11.38
C TRP A 134 3.73 9.91 12.59
N PRO A 135 3.82 11.25 12.42
CA PRO A 135 3.98 12.15 13.56
C PRO A 135 2.86 11.96 14.58
N ALA A 136 3.19 12.07 15.86
CA ALA A 136 2.19 11.93 16.94
C ALA A 136 1.21 13.11 16.97
N ASP A 137 1.65 14.27 16.48
CA ASP A 137 0.90 15.52 16.49
C ASP A 137 0.08 15.72 15.19
N GLU A 138 -0.94 16.57 15.30
CA GLU A 138 -1.71 17.04 14.15
C GLU A 138 -0.87 17.91 13.22
N VAL A 139 -1.14 17.83 11.92
CA VAL A 139 -0.48 18.62 10.89
C VAL A 139 -1.48 19.64 10.36
N ASP A 140 -1.21 20.93 10.61
CA ASP A 140 -2.15 22.02 10.32
C ASP A 140 -3.58 21.77 10.87
N GLY A 141 -3.66 21.17 12.06
CA GLY A 141 -4.92 20.82 12.73
C GLY A 141 -5.64 19.60 12.15
N MET A 142 -4.99 18.86 11.23
CA MET A 142 -5.50 17.59 10.74
C MET A 142 -4.84 16.44 11.49
N ASP A 143 -5.65 15.57 12.07
CA ASP A 143 -5.19 14.25 12.45
C ASP A 143 -4.89 13.39 11.22
N ARG A 144 -4.38 12.18 11.46
CA ARG A 144 -4.01 11.25 10.38
C ARG A 144 -5.18 10.91 9.45
N THR A 145 -6.37 10.70 10.00
CA THR A 145 -7.56 10.33 9.23
C THR A 145 -8.03 11.50 8.39
N ALA A 146 -8.07 12.70 8.97
CA ALA A 146 -8.41 13.94 8.27
C ALA A 146 -7.42 14.23 7.14
N PHE A 147 -6.12 14.02 7.36
CA PHE A 147 -5.11 14.17 6.31
C PHE A 147 -5.30 13.14 5.18
N ALA A 148 -5.53 11.87 5.52
CA ALA A 148 -5.80 10.80 4.55
C ALA A 148 -7.02 11.13 3.68
N GLU A 149 -8.11 11.61 4.29
CA GLU A 149 -9.31 12.04 3.58
C GLU A 149 -9.08 13.28 2.72
N ALA A 150 -8.27 14.24 3.19
CA ALA A 150 -7.90 15.42 2.39
C ALA A 150 -7.14 15.01 1.13
N VAL A 151 -6.17 14.08 1.24
CA VAL A 151 -5.46 13.51 0.08
C VAL A 151 -6.42 12.76 -0.84
N ARG A 152 -7.29 11.89 -0.29
CA ARG A 152 -8.30 11.16 -1.06
C ARG A 152 -9.23 12.10 -1.84
N ALA A 153 -9.66 13.20 -1.22
CA ALA A 153 -10.52 14.19 -1.86
C ALA A 153 -9.83 14.91 -3.03
N VAL A 154 -8.50 15.09 -2.99
CA VAL A 154 -7.73 15.64 -4.12
C VAL A 154 -7.63 14.65 -5.27
N VAL A 155 -7.37 13.36 -5.00
CA VAL A 155 -7.19 12.36 -6.07
C VAL A 155 -8.51 11.86 -6.64
N CYS A 156 -9.55 11.82 -5.82
CA CYS A 156 -10.88 11.30 -6.14
C CYS A 156 -11.96 12.24 -5.59
N PRO A 157 -12.19 13.40 -6.23
CA PRO A 157 -13.33 14.25 -5.90
C PRO A 157 -14.66 13.49 -6.13
N PRO A 158 -15.75 13.89 -5.46
CA PRO A 158 -17.02 13.16 -5.50
C PRO A 158 -17.62 12.99 -6.90
N ASP A 159 -17.29 13.87 -7.85
CA ASP A 159 -17.81 13.84 -9.22
C ASP A 159 -16.88 13.11 -10.22
N ALA A 160 -15.82 12.47 -9.76
CA ALA A 160 -14.86 11.76 -10.62
C ALA A 160 -15.48 10.47 -11.18
N ALA A 161 -15.92 10.51 -12.44
CA ALA A 161 -16.51 9.35 -13.10
C ALA A 161 -15.49 8.21 -13.30
N GLY A 162 -15.86 7.00 -12.86
CA GLY A 162 -15.04 5.79 -13.04
C GLY A 162 -13.82 5.70 -12.12
N VAL A 163 -13.74 6.57 -11.10
CA VAL A 163 -12.66 6.63 -10.12
C VAL A 163 -13.26 6.51 -8.72
N GLU A 164 -12.78 5.56 -7.92
CA GLU A 164 -13.23 5.33 -6.55
C GLU A 164 -12.06 5.41 -5.58
N GLY A 165 -12.07 6.41 -4.70
CA GLY A 165 -11.01 6.63 -3.71
C GLY A 165 -11.40 6.10 -2.34
N PHE A 166 -10.48 5.36 -1.71
CA PHE A 166 -10.56 4.89 -0.34
C PHE A 166 -9.32 5.34 0.43
N ALA A 167 -9.55 5.95 1.60
CA ALA A 167 -8.51 6.32 2.54
C ALA A 167 -8.65 5.44 3.79
N ASP A 168 -7.53 4.93 4.28
CA ASP A 168 -7.48 4.31 5.60
C ASP A 168 -6.32 4.91 6.39
N GLY A 169 -6.67 5.71 7.38
CA GLY A 169 -5.71 6.33 8.29
C GLY A 169 -4.88 5.29 9.05
N ALA A 170 -5.35 4.06 9.25
CA ALA A 170 -4.56 3.03 9.93
C ALA A 170 -3.42 2.51 9.05
N SER A 171 -3.65 2.35 7.75
CA SER A 171 -2.69 1.75 6.81
C SER A 171 -1.75 2.74 6.13
N LEU A 172 -1.87 4.04 6.42
CA LEU A 172 -1.04 5.11 5.84
C LEU A 172 -1.05 5.11 4.30
N ILE A 173 -2.16 4.69 3.71
CA ILE A 173 -2.34 4.67 2.26
C ILE A 173 -3.63 5.36 1.83
N VAL A 174 -3.57 5.94 0.63
CA VAL A 174 -4.75 6.25 -0.17
C VAL A 174 -4.74 5.33 -1.38
N SER A 175 -5.84 4.63 -1.60
CA SER A 175 -6.04 3.76 -2.76
C SER A 175 -7.11 4.35 -3.67
N VAL A 176 -6.88 4.31 -4.98
CA VAL A 176 -7.79 4.83 -6.00
C VAL A 176 -7.99 3.76 -7.05
N THR A 177 -9.22 3.26 -7.14
CA THR A 177 -9.61 2.26 -8.13
C THR A 177 -10.18 2.95 -9.35
N VAL A 178 -9.59 2.67 -10.50
CA VAL A 178 -10.06 3.12 -11.81
C VAL A 178 -10.75 1.94 -12.48
N THR A 179 -11.93 2.17 -13.06
CA THR A 179 -12.65 1.16 -13.83
C THR A 179 -12.77 1.61 -15.28
N GLU A 180 -12.10 0.90 -16.18
CA GLU A 180 -12.08 1.18 -17.62
C GLU A 180 -12.57 -0.04 -18.41
N PRO A 181 -13.73 0.00 -19.08
CA PRO A 181 -14.13 -1.07 -19.99
C PRO A 181 -13.32 -1.02 -21.31
N PRO A 182 -12.79 -2.14 -21.84
CA PRO A 182 -12.87 -3.52 -21.33
C PRO A 182 -11.68 -3.94 -20.44
N ALA A 183 -10.74 -3.03 -20.14
CA ALA A 183 -9.52 -3.30 -19.37
C ALA A 183 -9.76 -3.68 -17.90
N GLY A 184 -10.98 -3.54 -17.39
CA GLY A 184 -11.35 -3.93 -16.04
C GLY A 184 -10.96 -2.89 -15.00
N ARG A 185 -10.63 -3.36 -13.79
CA ARG A 185 -10.25 -2.52 -12.66
C ARG A 185 -8.73 -2.44 -12.53
N ASN A 186 -8.22 -1.27 -12.15
CA ASN A 186 -6.85 -1.08 -11.72
C ASN A 186 -6.83 -0.21 -10.48
N THR A 187 -5.89 -0.46 -9.57
CA THR A 187 -5.79 0.30 -8.32
C THR A 187 -4.43 0.99 -8.25
N LEU A 188 -4.47 2.31 -8.11
CA LEU A 188 -3.37 3.16 -7.70
C LEU A 188 -3.29 3.18 -6.16
N MET A 189 -2.08 3.15 -5.61
CA MET A 189 -1.80 3.34 -4.20
C MET A 189 -0.80 4.46 -4.00
N LEU A 190 -1.03 5.26 -2.97
CA LEU A 190 -0.20 6.40 -2.57
C LEU A 190 0.26 6.20 -1.12
N ASP A 191 1.55 6.38 -0.86
CA ASP A 191 2.10 6.42 0.50
C ASP A 191 1.82 7.78 1.14
N LEU A 192 0.95 7.80 2.16
CA LEU A 192 0.62 9.03 2.88
C LEU A 192 1.82 9.63 3.61
N GLY A 193 2.78 8.81 4.05
CA GLY A 193 4.00 9.31 4.67
C GLY A 193 4.83 10.15 3.71
N ARG A 194 4.94 9.72 2.45
CA ARG A 194 5.61 10.48 1.40
C ARG A 194 4.88 11.76 1.04
N VAL A 195 3.54 11.70 0.94
CA VAL A 195 2.72 12.90 0.70
C VAL A 195 2.93 13.91 1.83
N LEU A 196 3.00 13.43 3.08
CA LEU A 196 3.23 14.27 4.25
C LEU A 196 4.61 14.95 4.23
N ASP A 197 5.67 14.27 3.80
CA ASP A 197 7.00 14.88 3.67
C ASP A 197 7.00 16.03 2.66
N LEU A 198 6.40 15.79 1.49
CA LEU A 198 6.27 16.82 0.45
C LEU A 198 5.37 17.96 0.91
N TYR A 199 4.35 17.64 1.70
CA TYR A 199 3.48 18.63 2.33
C TYR A 199 4.27 19.53 3.29
N ALA A 200 5.02 18.95 4.22
CA ALA A 200 5.85 19.71 5.15
C ALA A 200 6.84 20.63 4.42
N GLU A 201 7.51 20.11 3.38
CA GLU A 201 8.43 20.91 2.55
C GLU A 201 7.71 22.07 1.83
N ALA A 202 6.53 21.81 1.26
CA ALA A 202 5.73 22.85 0.59
C ALA A 202 5.25 23.93 1.57
N ARG A 203 4.84 23.53 2.78
CA ARG A 203 4.40 24.44 3.84
C ARG A 203 5.55 25.29 4.37
N GLU A 204 6.75 24.74 4.50
CA GLU A 204 7.95 25.52 4.88
C GLU A 204 8.25 26.60 3.84
N LYS A 205 8.16 26.28 2.55
CA LYS A 205 8.43 27.23 1.45
C LYS A 205 7.32 28.27 1.28
N ARG A 206 6.07 27.92 1.61
CA ARG A 206 4.89 28.77 1.44
C ARG A 206 3.97 28.66 2.66
N PRO A 207 4.31 29.32 3.78
CA PRO A 207 3.55 29.21 5.02
C PRO A 207 2.12 29.75 4.90
N ASP A 208 1.89 30.68 3.97
CA ASP A 208 0.57 31.29 3.76
C ASP A 208 -0.38 30.45 2.89
N ALA A 209 0.10 29.40 2.22
CA ALA A 209 -0.76 28.51 1.44
C ALA A 209 -1.76 27.78 2.35
N THR A 210 -2.98 27.57 1.89
CA THR A 210 -3.91 26.70 2.62
C THR A 210 -3.46 25.22 2.49
N PRO A 211 -3.84 24.35 3.45
CA PRO A 211 -3.58 22.90 3.33
C PRO A 211 -4.07 22.31 2.01
N GLU A 212 -5.25 22.74 1.58
CA GLU A 212 -5.89 22.30 0.34
C GLU A 212 -5.11 22.71 -0.90
N GLU A 213 -4.64 23.97 -0.97
CA GLU A 213 -3.79 24.45 -2.06
C GLU A 213 -2.47 23.69 -2.14
N ALA A 214 -1.83 23.43 -0.99
CA ALA A 214 -0.58 22.68 -0.95
C ALA A 214 -0.78 21.24 -1.46
N LEU A 215 -1.81 20.54 -0.98
CA LEU A 215 -2.11 19.16 -1.42
C LEU A 215 -2.47 19.10 -2.91
N ARG A 216 -3.23 20.07 -3.42
CA ARG A 216 -3.58 20.18 -4.85
C ARG A 216 -2.39 20.42 -5.77
N GLU A 217 -1.26 20.90 -5.25
CA GLU A 217 -0.04 20.98 -6.04
C GLU A 217 0.79 19.69 -5.95
N ILE A 218 0.93 19.15 -4.74
CA ILE A 218 1.79 18.00 -4.46
C ILE A 218 1.27 16.74 -5.16
N VAL A 219 0.00 16.43 -4.95
CA VAL A 219 -0.58 15.15 -5.39
C VAL A 219 -0.54 15.00 -6.91
N PRO A 220 -0.99 15.98 -7.73
CA PRO A 220 -0.83 15.89 -9.19
C PRO A 220 0.63 15.80 -9.63
N GLY A 221 1.54 16.51 -8.95
CA GLY A 221 2.98 16.45 -9.22
C GLY A 221 3.54 15.04 -9.01
N MET A 222 3.15 14.37 -7.93
CA MET A 222 3.53 12.97 -7.67
C MET A 222 3.00 12.04 -8.76
N LEU A 223 1.71 12.16 -9.11
CA LEU A 223 1.08 11.34 -10.15
C LEU A 223 1.75 11.50 -11.51
N ALA A 224 2.09 12.73 -11.89
CA ALA A 224 2.75 13.04 -13.15
C ALA A 224 4.20 12.51 -13.19
N ALA A 225 4.91 12.54 -12.06
CA ALA A 225 6.27 12.02 -11.96
C ALA A 225 6.33 10.48 -12.04
N GLY A 226 5.27 9.79 -11.58
CA GLY A 226 5.21 8.32 -11.56
C GLY A 226 6.33 7.67 -10.72
N GLY A 227 6.91 8.43 -9.79
CA GLY A 227 8.11 8.07 -9.03
C GLY A 227 7.81 7.45 -7.66
N PRO A 228 8.81 7.42 -6.75
CA PRO A 228 8.67 6.84 -5.42
C PRO A 228 7.48 7.39 -4.61
N GLY A 229 6.87 6.53 -3.80
CA GLY A 229 5.69 6.86 -2.99
C GLY A 229 4.34 6.67 -3.70
N LEU A 230 4.33 6.14 -4.92
CA LEU A 230 3.12 5.65 -5.57
C LEU A 230 3.39 4.35 -6.32
N THR A 231 2.36 3.51 -6.46
CA THR A 231 2.42 2.36 -7.37
C THR A 231 1.03 2.00 -7.87
N TRP A 232 0.98 1.24 -8.97
CA TRP A 232 -0.22 0.60 -9.47
C TRP A 232 -0.16 -0.91 -9.26
N VAL A 233 -1.31 -1.55 -9.09
CA VAL A 233 -1.41 -3.01 -9.03
C VAL A 233 -0.98 -3.65 -10.35
N ARG A 234 -1.40 -3.05 -11.48
CA ARG A 234 -0.90 -3.37 -12.82
C ARG A 234 -0.43 -2.11 -13.53
N PRO A 235 0.52 -2.19 -14.48
CA PRO A 235 0.93 -1.03 -15.27
C PRO A 235 -0.30 -0.32 -15.85
N PRO A 236 -0.48 1.00 -15.58
CA PRO A 236 -1.68 1.68 -15.98
C PRO A 236 -1.71 1.94 -17.49
N THR A 237 -2.91 1.93 -18.07
CA THR A 237 -3.14 2.43 -19.44
C THR A 237 -2.95 3.95 -19.48
N GLU A 238 -2.81 4.52 -20.68
CA GLU A 238 -2.79 5.98 -20.81
C GLU A 238 -4.11 6.62 -20.39
N GLN A 239 -5.22 5.93 -20.67
CA GLN A 239 -6.55 6.37 -20.27
C GLN A 239 -6.73 6.32 -18.74
N GLU A 240 -6.27 5.27 -18.06
CA GLU A 240 -6.28 5.19 -16.59
C GLU A 240 -5.47 6.32 -15.96
N ARG A 241 -4.28 6.62 -16.51
CA ARG A 241 -3.48 7.78 -16.10
C ARG A 241 -4.27 9.08 -16.29
N GLN A 242 -4.85 9.27 -17.48
CA GLN A 242 -5.60 10.46 -17.81
C GLN A 242 -6.83 10.65 -16.91
N MET A 243 -7.55 9.58 -16.57
CA MET A 243 -8.71 9.63 -15.67
C MET A 243 -8.31 10.16 -14.29
N VAL A 244 -7.25 9.61 -13.69
CA VAL A 244 -6.77 10.06 -12.37
C VAL A 244 -6.22 11.48 -12.43
N THR A 245 -5.43 11.84 -13.44
CA THR A 245 -4.89 13.21 -13.55
C THR A 245 -5.99 14.24 -13.81
N THR A 246 -7.02 13.88 -14.59
CA THR A 246 -8.16 14.77 -14.85
C THR A 246 -9.03 14.92 -13.61
N ALA A 247 -9.22 13.85 -12.84
CA ALA A 247 -9.91 13.91 -11.57
C ALA A 247 -9.22 14.85 -10.56
N CYS A 248 -7.90 14.96 -10.62
CA CYS A 248 -7.15 15.88 -9.77
C CYS A 248 -7.16 17.34 -10.25
N ALA A 249 -7.62 17.61 -11.48
CA ALA A 249 -7.60 18.96 -12.03
C ALA A 249 -8.64 19.84 -11.31
N PRO A 250 -8.34 21.13 -11.08
CA PRO A 250 -9.33 22.05 -10.53
C PRO A 250 -10.54 22.13 -11.47
N PRO A 251 -11.77 22.29 -10.93
CA PRO A 251 -12.95 22.47 -11.77
C PRO A 251 -12.75 23.68 -12.69
N PRO A 252 -13.27 23.63 -13.94
CA PRO A 252 -13.23 24.79 -14.83
C PRO A 252 -13.95 25.97 -14.17
N ALA A 253 -13.30 27.14 -14.20
CA ALA A 253 -13.80 28.39 -13.64
C ALA A 253 -15.04 28.94 -14.37
#